data_AF-A0A9P7YP73-F1
#
_entry.id   AF-A0A9P7YP73-F1
#
_cell.length_a   1.000
_cell.length_b   1.000
_cell.length_c   1.000
_cell.angle_alpha   90.00
_cell.angle_beta   90.00
_cell.angle_gamma   90.00
#
_symmetry.space_group_name_H-M   'P 1'
#
loop_
_entity.id
_entity.type
_entity.pdbx_description
1 polymer ?
#
loop_
_entity_poly.entity_id
_entity_poly.type
_entity_poly.pdbx_seq_one_letter_code
_entity_poly.pdbx_strand_id
1 'polypeptide(L)'
;MTEIMIPHTHISFDAFAADIDDSTQLPPAHAFLAADLSAAVLGTTTCDRPPVLRREKNALDSLDETLKALDSRKDKEGNFDDIDFLRTYAKIFDDLFFFGSMLSPGNERINLHYDDGLRLEGTQGITIHKYPSQYANIVIWRQLPKSNSSPERMQRTLITLLHEMVHAFLRLYLCNDCRETGSWDTVGKTGHGKTWLDIMAAATKDATRIGIFDSNSLEYARLHYHIVYELSDSGDSFPTSEALSGWGLGRPQVVILYALHWYASSRMGTLHLKATGMVPTI
;
A
#
# COMPACT_ATOMS: atom_id res chain seq x y z
N MET A 1 9.18 -27.91 -33.44
CA MET A 1 9.19 -26.93 -32.34
C MET A 1 7.95 -26.08 -32.53
N THR A 2 6.98 -26.19 -31.62
CA THR A 2 5.68 -25.54 -31.75
C THR A 2 5.73 -24.28 -30.91
N GLU A 3 5.73 -23.11 -31.56
CA GLU A 3 5.59 -21.82 -30.87
C GLU A 3 4.19 -21.75 -30.26
N ILE A 4 4.14 -21.71 -28.93
CA ILE A 4 2.91 -21.41 -28.19
C ILE A 4 2.79 -19.90 -28.18
N MET A 5 1.91 -19.39 -29.04
CA MET A 5 1.55 -17.98 -29.12
C MET A 5 0.67 -17.64 -27.90
N ILE A 6 1.23 -16.96 -26.90
CA ILE A 6 0.48 -16.51 -25.73
C ILE A 6 -0.30 -15.24 -26.13
N PRO A 7 -1.65 -15.24 -26.08
CA PRO A 7 -2.43 -14.07 -26.44
C PRO A 7 -2.24 -12.98 -25.37
N HIS A 8 -1.78 -11.80 -25.79
CA HIS A 8 -1.85 -10.59 -24.97
C HIS A 8 -3.31 -10.13 -24.90
N THR A 9 -3.99 -10.44 -23.80
CA THR A 9 -5.28 -9.81 -23.49
C THR A 9 -5.03 -8.35 -23.12
N HIS A 10 -5.37 -7.43 -24.02
CA HIS A 10 -5.54 -6.01 -23.70
C HIS A 10 -6.67 -5.89 -22.66
N ILE A 11 -6.34 -5.57 -21.42
CA ILE A 11 -7.32 -5.12 -20.44
C ILE A 11 -7.81 -3.75 -20.93
N SER A 12 -9.06 -3.68 -21.38
CA SER A 12 -9.67 -2.42 -21.79
C SER A 12 -10.04 -1.62 -20.54
N PHE A 13 -9.22 -0.61 -20.21
CA PHE A 13 -9.47 0.33 -19.12
C PHE A 13 -10.78 1.11 -19.29
N ASP A 14 -11.32 1.20 -20.51
CA ASP A 14 -12.56 1.92 -20.81
C ASP A 14 -13.80 1.23 -20.19
N ALA A 15 -13.76 -0.08 -19.99
CA ALA A 15 -14.86 -0.81 -19.35
C ALA A 15 -14.96 -0.54 -17.84
N PHE A 16 -13.84 -0.24 -17.18
CA PHE A 16 -13.81 0.07 -15.73
C PHE A 16 -14.26 1.50 -15.40
N ALA A 17 -14.16 2.43 -16.36
CA ALA A 17 -14.48 3.83 -16.13
C ALA A 17 -15.97 4.19 -16.35
N ALA A 18 -16.80 3.25 -16.83
CA ALA A 18 -18.18 3.51 -17.23
C ALA A 18 -19.19 3.54 -16.06
N ASP A 19 -18.82 3.06 -14.86
CA ASP A 19 -19.73 2.89 -13.72
C ASP A 19 -19.71 4.04 -12.69
N ILE A 20 -19.04 5.17 -12.98
CA ILE A 20 -18.95 6.30 -12.04
C ILE A 20 -19.93 7.40 -12.45
N ASP A 21 -21.06 7.52 -11.72
CA ASP A 21 -22.02 8.63 -11.84
C ASP A 21 -21.50 9.86 -11.07
N ASP A 22 -21.11 10.90 -11.81
CA ASP A 22 -20.44 12.12 -11.33
C ASP A 22 -21.41 13.20 -10.80
N SER A 23 -22.70 12.85 -10.57
CA SER A 23 -23.76 13.84 -10.33
C SER A 23 -23.99 14.27 -8.87
N THR A 24 -23.19 13.80 -7.90
CA THR A 24 -23.41 14.11 -6.48
C THR A 24 -22.53 15.26 -5.96
N GLN A 25 -23.15 16.38 -5.58
CA GLN A 25 -22.48 17.43 -4.79
C GLN A 25 -22.35 16.98 -3.32
N LEU A 26 -21.12 16.94 -2.80
CA LEU A 26 -20.82 16.46 -1.44
C LEU A 26 -20.58 17.60 -0.43
N PRO A 27 -20.86 17.36 0.88
CA PRO A 27 -20.68 18.33 1.96
C PRO A 27 -19.20 18.50 2.37
N PRO A 28 -18.86 19.60 3.08
CA PRO A 28 -17.47 19.96 3.37
C PRO A 28 -16.84 19.07 4.45
N ALA A 29 -16.20 17.97 4.04
CA ALA A 29 -15.44 17.06 4.91
C ALA A 29 -14.04 17.58 5.32
N HIS A 30 -13.59 18.70 4.74
CA HIS A 30 -12.20 19.15 4.82
C HIS A 30 -11.73 19.68 6.18
N ALA A 31 -12.65 20.10 7.07
CA ALA A 31 -12.26 20.76 8.32
C ALA A 31 -11.85 19.78 9.45
N PHE A 32 -12.39 18.56 9.46
CA PHE A 32 -12.13 17.59 10.54
C PHE A 32 -10.81 16.81 10.35
N LEU A 33 -10.42 16.53 9.09
CA LEU A 33 -9.22 15.74 8.76
C LEU A 33 -7.92 16.51 9.03
N ALA A 34 -7.89 17.83 8.82
CA ALA A 34 -6.66 18.61 8.93
C ALA A 34 -6.13 18.71 10.38
N ALA A 35 -7.02 18.87 11.36
CA ALA A 35 -6.63 18.96 12.77
C ALA A 35 -6.11 17.62 13.31
N ASP A 36 -6.76 16.51 12.96
CA ASP A 36 -6.37 15.17 13.36
C ASP A 36 -5.05 14.73 12.69
N LEU A 37 -4.86 15.01 11.39
CA LEU A 37 -3.58 14.75 10.71
C LEU A 37 -2.45 15.61 11.29
N SER A 38 -2.70 16.89 11.54
CA SER A 38 -1.68 17.79 12.07
C SER A 38 -1.24 17.39 13.49
N ALA A 39 -2.19 16.96 14.33
CA ALA A 39 -1.87 16.42 15.66
C ALA A 39 -1.08 15.10 15.60
N ALA A 40 -1.41 14.21 14.67
CA ALA A 40 -0.70 12.94 14.47
C ALA A 40 0.71 13.14 13.90
N VAL A 41 0.88 14.07 12.96
CA VAL A 41 2.15 14.34 12.26
C VAL A 41 3.11 15.20 13.09
N LEU A 42 2.61 16.16 13.88
CA LEU A 42 3.47 17.15 14.56
C LEU A 42 3.99 16.72 15.94
N GLY A 43 3.64 15.52 16.43
CA GLY A 43 4.27 14.96 17.65
C GLY A 43 4.26 15.89 18.88
N THR A 44 3.27 16.77 19.01
CA THR A 44 3.22 17.74 20.12
C THR A 44 2.79 17.03 21.40
N THR A 45 3.78 16.80 22.26
CA THR A 45 3.79 15.83 23.36
C THR A 45 3.30 16.37 24.71
N THR A 46 2.33 17.30 24.74
CA THR A 46 1.85 17.83 26.04
C THR A 46 0.33 17.96 26.23
N CYS A 47 -0.51 17.51 25.30
CA CYS A 47 -1.95 17.38 25.58
C CYS A 47 -2.27 15.98 26.10
N ASP A 48 -2.72 15.89 27.35
CA ASP A 48 -3.43 14.75 27.96
C ASP A 48 -4.18 13.95 26.89
N ARG A 49 -3.75 12.74 26.47
CA ARG A 49 -4.28 12.00 25.30
C ARG A 49 -5.82 11.82 25.30
N PRO A 50 -6.64 12.49 24.43
CA PRO A 50 -8.09 12.28 24.51
C PRO A 50 -8.84 12.46 23.16
N PRO A 51 -8.48 11.80 22.04
CA PRO A 51 -9.54 11.03 21.34
C PRO A 51 -9.05 9.81 20.53
N VAL A 52 -7.76 9.71 20.22
CA VAL A 52 -7.17 8.64 19.39
C VAL A 52 -7.43 7.26 20.00
N LEU A 53 -7.34 7.16 21.33
CA LEU A 53 -7.61 5.91 22.06
C LEU A 53 -9.04 5.41 21.88
N ARG A 54 -10.04 6.28 21.69
CA ARG A 54 -11.43 5.84 21.51
C ARG A 54 -11.66 5.30 20.11
N ARG A 55 -11.15 5.96 19.07
CA ARG A 55 -11.24 5.46 17.69
C ARG A 55 -10.44 4.17 17.52
N GLU A 56 -9.20 4.15 18.00
CA GLU A 56 -8.36 2.96 17.99
C GLU A 56 -9.04 1.81 18.73
N LYS A 57 -9.54 2.05 19.94
CA LYS A 57 -10.28 1.03 20.69
C LYS A 57 -11.52 0.54 19.92
N ASN A 58 -12.35 1.44 19.39
CA ASN A 58 -13.52 1.06 18.62
C ASN A 58 -13.14 0.25 17.38
N ALA A 59 -12.04 0.60 16.71
CA ALA A 59 -11.54 -0.11 15.55
C ALA A 59 -10.97 -1.49 15.93
N LEU A 60 -10.32 -1.63 17.08
CA LEU A 60 -9.84 -2.91 17.62
C LEU A 60 -10.99 -3.81 18.09
N ASP A 61 -11.99 -3.24 18.76
CA ASP A 61 -13.21 -3.96 19.15
C ASP A 61 -13.96 -4.42 17.90
N SER A 62 -14.04 -3.54 16.88
CA SER A 62 -14.59 -3.88 15.57
C SER A 62 -13.77 -4.95 14.87
N LEU A 63 -12.43 -4.93 14.98
CA LEU A 63 -11.54 -5.91 14.37
C LEU A 63 -11.84 -7.32 14.88
N ASP A 64 -11.97 -7.51 16.20
CA ASP A 64 -12.24 -8.84 16.78
C ASP A 64 -13.58 -9.41 16.29
N GLU A 65 -14.65 -8.62 16.34
CA GLU A 65 -15.96 -9.02 15.83
C GLU A 65 -15.94 -9.27 14.31
N THR A 66 -15.18 -8.46 13.58
CA THR A 66 -15.02 -8.61 12.14
C THR A 66 -14.27 -9.89 11.79
N LEU A 67 -13.23 -10.24 12.54
CA LEU A 67 -12.47 -11.48 12.36
C LEU A 67 -13.32 -12.71 12.70
N LYS A 68 -14.15 -12.65 13.74
CA LYS A 68 -15.13 -13.71 14.04
C LYS A 68 -16.16 -13.88 12.92
N ALA A 69 -16.70 -12.77 12.42
CA ALA A 69 -17.66 -12.79 11.31
C ALA A 69 -17.02 -13.34 10.03
N LEU A 70 -15.77 -13.00 9.76
CA LEU A 70 -15.00 -13.57 8.67
C LEU A 70 -14.83 -15.09 8.85
N ASP A 71 -14.40 -15.55 10.03
CA ASP A 71 -14.21 -16.98 10.33
C ASP A 71 -15.50 -17.80 10.13
N SER A 72 -16.65 -17.22 10.48
CA SER A 72 -17.98 -17.83 10.26
C SER A 72 -18.39 -17.97 8.78
N ARG A 73 -17.74 -17.22 7.88
CA ARG A 73 -18.02 -17.22 6.43
C ARG A 73 -17.14 -18.19 5.64
N LYS A 74 -16.28 -18.96 6.30
CA LYS A 74 -15.50 -20.00 5.63
C LYS A 74 -16.40 -21.02 4.94
N ASP A 75 -16.02 -21.44 3.74
CA ASP A 75 -16.65 -22.57 3.06
C ASP A 75 -16.40 -23.88 3.84
N LYS A 76 -16.97 -24.99 3.37
CA LYS A 76 -16.83 -26.31 4.04
C LYS A 76 -15.38 -26.79 4.05
N GLU A 77 -14.59 -26.27 3.13
CA GLU A 77 -13.18 -26.53 2.93
C GLU A 77 -12.29 -25.58 3.74
N GLY A 78 -12.89 -24.62 4.48
CA GLY A 78 -12.19 -23.66 5.33
C GLY A 78 -11.63 -22.44 4.60
N ASN A 79 -11.97 -22.23 3.31
CA ASN A 79 -11.52 -21.09 2.51
C ASN A 79 -12.47 -19.90 2.66
N PHE A 80 -11.94 -18.70 2.49
CA PHE A 80 -12.72 -17.47 2.42
C PHE A 80 -13.01 -17.11 0.96
N ASP A 81 -14.09 -16.38 0.73
CA ASP A 81 -14.21 -15.59 -0.48
C ASP A 81 -13.17 -14.44 -0.41
N ASP A 82 -12.21 -14.46 -1.34
CA ASP A 82 -11.05 -13.57 -1.34
C ASP A 82 -11.48 -12.08 -1.36
N ILE A 83 -12.57 -11.73 -2.07
CA ILE A 83 -13.04 -10.34 -2.13
C ILE A 83 -13.68 -9.89 -0.82
N ASP A 84 -14.50 -10.73 -0.18
CA ASP A 84 -15.09 -10.43 1.13
C ASP A 84 -14.01 -10.28 2.20
N PHE A 85 -12.98 -11.13 2.14
CA PHE A 85 -11.79 -11.03 2.97
C PHE A 85 -11.09 -9.67 2.78
N LEU A 86 -10.83 -9.28 1.54
CA LEU A 86 -10.13 -8.02 1.26
C LEU A 86 -10.96 -6.79 1.61
N ARG A 87 -12.27 -6.78 1.33
CA ARG A 87 -13.17 -5.68 1.74
C ARG A 87 -13.20 -5.50 3.24
N THR A 88 -13.19 -6.62 3.96
CA THR A 88 -13.16 -6.65 5.41
C THR A 88 -11.91 -5.96 5.95
N TYR A 89 -10.73 -6.34 5.46
CA TYR A 89 -9.47 -5.71 5.86
C TYR A 89 -9.32 -4.27 5.35
N ALA A 90 -9.85 -3.95 4.17
CA ALA A 90 -9.86 -2.59 3.66
C ALA A 90 -10.64 -1.66 4.62
N LYS A 91 -11.77 -2.11 5.15
CA LYS A 91 -12.52 -1.33 6.14
C LYS A 91 -11.74 -1.13 7.44
N ILE A 92 -11.08 -2.18 7.94
CA ILE A 92 -10.21 -2.12 9.12
C ILE A 92 -9.09 -1.10 8.91
N PHE A 93 -8.42 -1.15 7.75
CA PHE A 93 -7.35 -0.20 7.42
C PHE A 93 -7.87 1.22 7.28
N ASP A 94 -9.04 1.41 6.67
CA ASP A 94 -9.68 2.73 6.59
C ASP A 94 -9.95 3.31 7.98
N ASP A 95 -10.55 2.53 8.87
CA ASP A 95 -10.86 2.99 10.23
C ASP A 95 -9.62 3.30 11.07
N LEU A 96 -8.56 2.48 10.94
CA LEU A 96 -7.35 2.62 11.74
C LEU A 96 -6.40 3.68 11.20
N PHE A 97 -6.16 3.70 9.90
CA PHE A 97 -5.06 4.44 9.28
C PHE A 97 -5.52 5.62 8.44
N PHE A 98 -6.75 5.58 7.94
CA PHE A 98 -7.30 6.60 7.04
C PHE A 98 -8.57 7.26 7.59
N PHE A 99 -8.80 7.14 8.90
CA PHE A 99 -9.83 7.84 9.67
C PHE A 99 -11.27 7.59 9.18
N GLY A 100 -11.54 6.42 8.58
CA GLY A 100 -12.84 6.09 8.00
C GLY A 100 -13.18 6.93 6.76
N SER A 101 -12.20 7.57 6.13
CA SER A 101 -12.45 8.58 5.10
C SER A 101 -12.67 8.01 3.70
N MET A 102 -12.39 6.73 3.47
CA MET A 102 -12.49 6.11 2.14
C MET A 102 -13.67 5.14 1.99
N LEU A 103 -14.11 4.51 3.07
CA LEU A 103 -15.16 3.46 3.09
C LEU A 103 -16.27 3.77 4.10
N SER A 104 -16.50 5.06 4.40
CA SER A 104 -17.65 5.48 5.20
C SER A 104 -18.97 5.08 4.50
N PRO A 105 -19.93 4.47 5.21
CA PRO A 105 -21.22 4.10 4.64
C PRO A 105 -21.93 5.30 3.97
N GLY A 106 -22.29 5.15 2.69
CA GLY A 106 -22.97 6.18 1.90
C GLY A 106 -22.07 7.30 1.37
N ASN A 107 -20.76 7.16 1.52
CA ASN A 107 -19.74 8.02 0.93
C ASN A 107 -18.47 7.19 0.65
N GLU A 108 -18.65 6.01 0.07
CA GLU A 108 -17.57 5.13 -0.35
C GLU A 108 -16.81 5.80 -1.50
N ARG A 109 -15.53 6.09 -1.30
CA ARG A 109 -14.63 6.75 -2.28
C ARG A 109 -13.66 5.79 -2.92
N ILE A 110 -13.64 4.54 -2.50
CA ILE A 110 -12.83 3.50 -3.11
C ILE A 110 -13.69 2.31 -3.53
N ASN A 111 -13.43 1.80 -4.73
CA ASN A 111 -13.97 0.55 -5.21
C ASN A 111 -12.86 -0.51 -5.20
N LEU A 112 -13.10 -1.62 -4.52
CA LEU A 112 -12.14 -2.71 -4.42
C LEU A 112 -12.54 -3.86 -5.34
N HIS A 113 -11.62 -4.26 -6.20
CA HIS A 113 -11.74 -5.38 -7.12
C HIS A 113 -10.66 -6.41 -6.82
N TYR A 114 -11.05 -7.68 -6.88
CA TYR A 114 -10.13 -8.81 -6.84
C TYR A 114 -10.18 -9.50 -8.19
N ASP A 115 -9.05 -9.57 -8.87
CA ASP A 115 -8.97 -10.03 -10.26
C ASP A 115 -8.12 -11.32 -10.35
N ASP A 116 -8.72 -12.35 -10.95
CA ASP A 116 -8.10 -13.65 -11.22
C ASP A 116 -7.32 -13.68 -12.55
N GLY A 117 -7.29 -12.55 -13.27
CA GLY A 117 -6.73 -12.38 -14.60
C GLY A 117 -5.20 -12.46 -14.71
N LEU A 118 -4.72 -12.42 -15.96
CA LEU A 118 -3.29 -12.43 -16.28
C LEU A 118 -2.63 -11.13 -15.79
N ARG A 119 -1.62 -11.31 -14.94
CA ARG A 119 -0.88 -10.25 -14.26
C ARG A 119 0.21 -9.66 -15.17
N LEU A 120 0.46 -8.36 -15.07
CA LEU A 120 1.72 -7.78 -15.51
C LEU A 120 2.84 -8.24 -14.56
N GLU A 121 3.83 -8.97 -15.10
CA GLU A 121 4.93 -9.54 -14.32
C GLU A 121 5.50 -8.51 -13.33
N GLY A 122 5.52 -8.85 -12.04
CA GLY A 122 6.01 -7.96 -10.97
C GLY A 122 4.97 -7.13 -10.20
N THR A 123 3.75 -6.92 -10.69
CA THR A 123 2.76 -6.02 -10.04
C THR A 123 1.65 -6.75 -9.26
N GLN A 124 1.48 -6.53 -7.95
CA GLN A 124 0.53 -7.30 -7.11
C GLN A 124 -0.83 -6.64 -6.94
N GLY A 125 -0.87 -5.32 -7.09
CA GLY A 125 -2.08 -4.53 -7.15
C GLY A 125 -1.81 -3.25 -7.92
N ILE A 126 -2.87 -2.49 -8.14
CA ILE A 126 -2.80 -1.15 -8.70
C ILE A 126 -3.95 -0.31 -8.20
N THR A 127 -3.67 0.97 -8.01
CA THR A 127 -4.67 2.01 -7.78
C THR A 127 -4.87 2.82 -9.05
N ILE A 128 -6.10 2.83 -9.56
CA ILE A 128 -6.51 3.57 -10.74
C ILE A 128 -7.37 4.75 -10.27
N HIS A 129 -6.96 5.95 -10.63
CA HIS A 129 -7.70 7.18 -10.37
C HIS A 129 -7.87 7.94 -11.68
N LYS A 130 -9.10 8.23 -12.07
CA LYS A 130 -9.40 9.01 -13.28
C LYS A 130 -9.76 10.43 -12.86
N TYR A 131 -8.85 11.38 -12.99
CA TYR A 131 -9.16 12.79 -12.71
C TYR A 131 -10.29 13.31 -13.64
N PRO A 132 -11.23 14.15 -13.15
CA PRO A 132 -11.35 14.73 -11.80
C PRO A 132 -12.15 13.90 -10.77
N SER A 133 -12.24 12.58 -10.96
CA SER A 133 -13.04 11.71 -10.08
C SER A 133 -12.69 11.87 -8.60
N GLN A 134 -13.71 11.84 -7.75
CA GLN A 134 -13.57 11.74 -6.30
C GLN A 134 -13.51 10.29 -5.82
N TYR A 135 -13.26 9.36 -6.75
CA TYR A 135 -13.20 7.93 -6.51
C TYR A 135 -11.89 7.33 -7.02
N ALA A 136 -11.38 6.34 -6.30
CA ALA A 136 -10.26 5.52 -6.72
C ALA A 136 -10.67 4.05 -6.82
N ASN A 137 -10.19 3.35 -7.84
CA ASN A 137 -10.40 1.91 -7.97
C ASN A 137 -9.10 1.20 -7.55
N ILE A 138 -9.20 0.27 -6.62
CA ILE A 138 -8.10 -0.59 -6.21
C ILE A 138 -8.35 -1.96 -6.82
N VAL A 139 -7.36 -2.47 -7.56
CA VAL A 139 -7.37 -3.82 -8.12
C VAL A 139 -6.26 -4.62 -7.45
N ILE A 140 -6.61 -5.73 -6.82
CA ILE A 140 -5.66 -6.69 -6.26
C ILE A 140 -5.71 -7.95 -7.11
N TRP A 141 -4.56 -8.37 -7.62
CA TRP A 141 -4.49 -9.58 -8.45
C TRP A 141 -4.22 -10.82 -7.60
N ARG A 142 -4.88 -11.93 -7.97
CA ARG A 142 -4.59 -13.24 -7.37
C ARG A 142 -3.11 -13.61 -7.59
N GLN A 143 -2.44 -13.99 -6.51
CA GLN A 143 -1.06 -14.47 -6.56
C GLN A 143 -1.02 -15.98 -6.83
N LEU A 144 -0.28 -16.40 -7.86
CA LEU A 144 -0.01 -17.80 -8.17
C LEU A 144 1.26 -18.30 -7.44
N PRO A 145 1.37 -19.61 -7.13
CA PRO A 145 0.42 -20.70 -7.43
C PRO A 145 -0.80 -20.76 -6.50
N LYS A 146 -1.86 -21.45 -6.94
CA LYS A 146 -3.17 -21.64 -6.25
C LYS A 146 -3.09 -22.37 -4.88
N SER A 147 -1.93 -22.56 -4.24
CA SER A 147 -1.92 -23.18 -2.91
C SER A 147 -2.67 -22.25 -1.94
N ASN A 148 -3.84 -22.72 -1.51
CA ASN A 148 -4.99 -21.82 -1.34
C ASN A 148 -5.06 -21.05 -0.01
N SER A 149 -4.02 -21.06 0.81
CA SER A 149 -4.15 -20.57 2.19
C SER A 149 -2.83 -20.43 2.94
N SER A 150 -1.67 -20.27 2.28
CA SER A 150 -0.47 -20.03 3.06
C SER A 150 -0.60 -18.68 3.79
N PRO A 151 -0.32 -18.63 5.11
CA PRO A 151 -0.30 -17.37 5.87
C PRO A 151 0.54 -16.29 5.18
N GLU A 152 1.59 -16.68 4.48
CA GLU A 152 2.44 -15.81 3.67
C GLU A 152 1.67 -15.13 2.52
N ARG A 153 0.83 -15.87 1.77
CA ARG A 153 0.04 -15.28 0.68
C ARG A 153 -0.95 -14.26 1.23
N MET A 154 -1.60 -14.60 2.33
CA MET A 154 -2.55 -13.70 2.99
C MET A 154 -1.84 -12.43 3.46
N GLN A 155 -0.72 -12.55 4.18
CA GLN A 155 0.07 -11.38 4.58
C GLN A 155 0.52 -10.54 3.40
N ARG A 156 1.01 -11.17 2.32
CA ARG A 156 1.42 -10.43 1.13
C ARG A 156 0.25 -9.65 0.52
N THR A 157 -0.91 -10.29 0.42
CA THR A 157 -2.12 -9.65 -0.14
C THR A 157 -2.61 -8.50 0.73
N LEU A 158 -2.54 -8.63 2.06
CA LEU A 158 -2.88 -7.54 2.98
C LEU A 158 -1.89 -6.36 2.89
N ILE A 159 -0.59 -6.64 2.73
CA ILE A 159 0.42 -5.61 2.51
C ILE A 159 0.18 -4.90 1.17
N THR A 160 -0.13 -5.65 0.11
CA THR A 160 -0.52 -5.06 -1.19
C THR A 160 -1.77 -4.19 -1.05
N LEU A 161 -2.80 -4.66 -0.34
CA LEU A 161 -4.01 -3.88 -0.12
C LEU A 161 -3.70 -2.57 0.60
N LEU A 162 -2.93 -2.61 1.69
CA LEU A 162 -2.53 -1.40 2.41
C LEU A 162 -1.73 -0.45 1.51
N HIS A 163 -0.80 -0.98 0.72
CA HIS A 163 0.00 -0.23 -0.25
C HIS A 163 -0.88 0.55 -1.24
N GLU A 164 -1.86 -0.12 -1.85
CA GLU A 164 -2.80 0.51 -2.78
C GLU A 164 -3.74 1.51 -2.08
N MET A 165 -4.15 1.23 -0.84
CA MET A 165 -4.95 2.18 -0.07
C MET A 165 -4.20 3.48 0.24
N VAL A 166 -2.88 3.45 0.47
CA VAL A 166 -2.08 4.67 0.61
C VAL A 166 -2.09 5.47 -0.70
N HIS A 167 -1.93 4.81 -1.85
CA HIS A 167 -2.06 5.47 -3.16
C HIS A 167 -3.44 6.10 -3.33
N ALA A 168 -4.51 5.38 -3.02
CA ALA A 168 -5.87 5.88 -3.10
C ALA A 168 -6.08 7.09 -2.19
N PHE A 169 -5.62 7.03 -0.94
CA PHE A 169 -5.72 8.12 0.02
C PHE A 169 -5.02 9.38 -0.50
N LEU A 170 -3.78 9.27 -0.97
CA LEU A 170 -3.05 10.41 -1.54
C LEU A 170 -3.75 10.97 -2.79
N ARG A 171 -4.29 10.10 -3.66
CA ARG A 171 -5.06 10.53 -4.83
C ARG A 171 -6.37 11.21 -4.46
N LEU A 172 -7.01 10.83 -3.36
CA LEU A 172 -8.28 11.44 -2.94
C LEU A 172 -8.10 12.75 -2.19
N TYR A 173 -7.02 12.89 -1.43
CA TYR A 173 -6.88 13.97 -0.43
C TYR A 173 -5.72 14.93 -0.66
N LEU A 174 -4.76 14.64 -1.55
CA LEU A 174 -3.76 15.64 -1.94
C LEU A 174 -4.37 16.70 -2.87
N CYS A 175 -3.87 17.93 -2.72
CA CYS A 175 -4.25 19.03 -3.60
C CYS A 175 -3.88 18.73 -5.06
N ASN A 176 -4.59 19.31 -6.03
CA ASN A 176 -4.32 19.08 -7.46
C ASN A 176 -2.89 19.49 -7.84
N ASP A 177 -2.47 20.69 -7.44
CA ASP A 177 -1.13 21.20 -7.70
C ASP A 177 -0.04 20.30 -7.07
N CYS A 178 -0.33 19.72 -5.90
CA CYS A 178 0.56 18.80 -5.20
C CYS A 178 0.76 17.50 -6.00
N ARG A 179 -0.27 17.06 -6.73
CA ARG A 179 -0.24 15.85 -7.55
C ARG A 179 0.42 16.10 -8.91
N GLU A 180 0.05 17.21 -9.56
CA GLU A 180 0.52 17.55 -10.91
C GLU A 180 1.99 17.97 -10.93
N THR A 181 2.47 18.61 -9.88
CA THR A 181 3.89 19.00 -9.79
C THR A 181 4.82 17.79 -9.66
N GLY A 182 4.30 16.58 -9.41
CA GLY A 182 5.06 15.33 -9.45
C GLY A 182 6.28 15.34 -8.51
N SER A 183 6.24 16.14 -7.46
CA SER A 183 7.39 16.32 -6.56
C SER A 183 7.76 15.00 -5.88
N TRP A 184 9.03 14.87 -5.48
CA TRP A 184 9.46 13.77 -4.61
C TRP A 184 8.64 13.71 -3.32
N ASP A 185 8.10 14.84 -2.86
CA ASP A 185 7.25 14.86 -1.67
C ASP A 185 5.92 14.12 -1.88
N THR A 186 5.42 13.99 -3.10
CA THR A 186 4.07 13.46 -3.37
C THR A 186 4.06 12.16 -4.15
N VAL A 187 4.72 12.10 -5.32
CA VAL A 187 4.66 10.93 -6.22
C VAL A 187 6.00 10.21 -6.31
N GLY A 188 7.13 10.91 -6.22
CA GLY A 188 8.43 10.27 -6.43
C GLY A 188 8.58 9.61 -7.81
N LYS A 189 9.66 8.83 -8.01
CA LYS A 189 10.03 8.25 -9.33
C LYS A 189 9.18 7.03 -9.72
N THR A 190 8.74 6.27 -8.73
CA THR A 190 8.00 5.00 -8.88
C THR A 190 6.52 5.13 -8.53
N GLY A 191 6.08 6.30 -8.07
CA GLY A 191 4.80 6.47 -7.39
C GLY A 191 4.91 6.56 -5.86
N HIS A 192 6.10 6.33 -5.28
CA HIS A 192 6.35 6.35 -3.83
C HIS A 192 7.18 7.57 -3.37
N GLY A 193 6.55 8.76 -3.32
CA GLY A 193 7.18 9.96 -2.76
C GLY A 193 7.36 9.92 -1.23
N LYS A 194 8.00 10.94 -0.65
CA LYS A 194 8.23 11.07 0.80
C LYS A 194 6.94 10.93 1.61
N THR A 195 5.85 11.58 1.20
CA THR A 195 4.55 11.49 1.90
C THR A 195 4.02 10.06 1.89
N TRP A 196 4.15 9.36 0.75
CA TRP A 196 3.76 7.95 0.66
C TRP A 196 4.57 7.10 1.64
N LEU A 197 5.90 7.31 1.70
CA LEU A 197 6.80 6.57 2.59
C LEU A 197 6.47 6.82 4.07
N ASP A 198 6.20 8.07 4.45
CA ASP A 198 5.82 8.42 5.82
C ASP A 198 4.53 7.73 6.25
N ILE A 199 3.49 7.75 5.40
CA ILE A 199 2.21 7.09 5.69
C ILE A 199 2.41 5.58 5.76
N MET A 200 3.10 4.98 4.79
CA MET A 200 3.31 3.53 4.75
C MET A 200 4.09 3.05 5.98
N ALA A 201 5.14 3.78 6.38
CA ALA A 201 5.92 3.44 7.57
C ALA A 201 5.07 3.52 8.85
N ALA A 202 4.26 4.58 9.01
CA ALA A 202 3.37 4.73 10.15
C ALA A 202 2.31 3.60 10.19
N ALA A 203 1.58 3.39 9.09
CA ALA A 203 0.52 2.39 9.01
C ALA A 203 1.04 0.97 9.24
N THR A 204 2.21 0.64 8.69
CA THR A 204 2.81 -0.69 8.87
C THR A 204 3.26 -0.92 10.30
N LYS A 205 3.90 0.08 10.92
CA LYS A 205 4.31 0.02 12.33
C LYS A 205 3.11 -0.26 13.24
N ASP A 206 2.00 0.45 13.02
CA ASP A 206 0.79 0.24 13.80
C ASP A 206 0.12 -1.10 13.49
N ALA A 207 0.03 -1.51 12.22
CA ALA A 207 -0.49 -2.81 11.82
C ALA A 207 0.28 -3.98 12.47
N THR A 208 1.60 -3.86 12.61
CA THR A 208 2.43 -4.83 13.33
C THR A 208 2.17 -4.80 14.83
N ARG A 209 2.09 -3.60 15.43
CA ARG A 209 1.81 -3.44 16.87
C ARG A 209 0.51 -4.12 17.29
N ILE A 210 -0.52 -4.08 16.43
CA ILE A 210 -1.83 -4.68 16.70
C ILE A 210 -1.98 -6.11 16.18
N GLY A 211 -0.90 -6.71 15.67
CA GLY A 211 -0.86 -8.12 15.27
C GLY A 211 -1.50 -8.45 13.91
N ILE A 212 -1.80 -7.45 13.06
CA ILE A 212 -2.22 -7.71 11.67
C ILE A 212 -1.04 -8.22 10.84
N PHE A 213 0.15 -7.65 11.05
CA PHE A 213 1.38 -8.08 10.40
C PHE A 213 2.34 -8.72 11.41
N ASP A 214 2.89 -9.89 11.05
CA ASP A 214 3.98 -10.50 11.81
C ASP A 214 5.31 -9.80 11.49
N SER A 215 5.93 -9.20 12.51
CA SER A 215 7.23 -8.52 12.37
C SER A 215 8.36 -9.44 11.91
N ASN A 216 8.20 -10.75 12.09
CA ASN A 216 9.18 -11.75 11.67
C ASN A 216 8.92 -12.30 10.27
N SER A 217 7.84 -11.85 9.62
CA SER A 217 7.52 -12.37 8.30
C SER A 217 8.44 -11.82 7.22
N LEU A 218 8.70 -12.66 6.23
CA LEU A 218 9.46 -12.26 5.05
C LEU A 218 8.78 -11.10 4.31
N GLU A 219 7.46 -11.02 4.34
CA GLU A 219 6.72 -9.95 3.67
C GLU A 219 6.86 -8.60 4.38
N TYR A 220 6.87 -8.60 5.72
CA TYR A 220 7.18 -7.39 6.49
C TYR A 220 8.61 -6.90 6.21
N ALA A 221 9.58 -7.81 6.13
CA ALA A 221 10.96 -7.47 5.77
C ALA A 221 11.06 -6.93 4.32
N ARG A 222 10.33 -7.51 3.37
CA ARG A 222 10.26 -7.04 1.98
C ARG A 222 9.70 -5.63 1.87
N LEU A 223 8.67 -5.32 2.64
CA LEU A 223 8.11 -3.97 2.66
C LEU A 223 9.15 -2.93 3.11
N HIS A 224 9.89 -3.21 4.17
CA HIS A 224 10.98 -2.33 4.61
C HIS A 224 12.09 -2.22 3.57
N TYR A 225 12.40 -3.32 2.88
CA TYR A 225 13.32 -3.30 1.75
C TYR A 225 12.81 -2.39 0.62
N HIS A 226 11.52 -2.45 0.27
CA HIS A 226 10.92 -1.55 -0.72
C HIS A 226 11.04 -0.08 -0.30
N ILE A 227 10.73 0.26 0.95
CA ILE A 227 10.93 1.62 1.48
C ILE A 227 12.38 2.07 1.30
N VAL A 228 13.36 1.24 1.67
CA VAL A 228 14.79 1.55 1.51
C VAL A 228 15.20 1.65 0.04
N TYR A 229 14.65 0.80 -0.83
CA TYR A 229 14.90 0.82 -2.26
C TYR A 229 14.44 2.13 -2.89
N GLU A 230 13.21 2.56 -2.60
CA GLU A 230 12.65 3.82 -3.10
C GLU A 230 13.50 5.02 -2.69
N LEU A 231 13.95 5.03 -1.44
CA LEU A 231 14.84 6.07 -0.93
C LEU A 231 16.18 6.11 -1.67
N SER A 232 16.73 4.94 -2.02
CA SER A 232 17.99 4.86 -2.76
C SER A 232 17.88 5.30 -4.22
N ASP A 233 16.73 5.04 -4.86
CA ASP A 233 16.51 5.36 -6.28
C ASP A 233 16.03 6.81 -6.52
N SER A 234 15.62 7.50 -5.46
CA SER A 234 15.18 8.90 -5.48
C SER A 234 16.23 9.89 -5.99
N GLY A 235 17.52 9.57 -5.82
CA GLY A 235 18.61 10.51 -6.07
C GLY A 235 18.69 11.68 -5.08
N ASP A 236 17.74 11.78 -4.15
CA ASP A 236 17.72 12.81 -3.11
C ASP A 236 18.64 12.45 -1.94
N SER A 237 18.91 13.44 -1.08
CA SER A 237 19.66 13.20 0.15
C SER A 237 18.97 12.12 0.98
N PHE A 238 19.73 11.11 1.36
CA PHE A 238 19.27 10.02 2.22
C PHE A 238 18.52 10.56 3.44
N PRO A 239 17.39 9.95 3.87
CA PRO A 239 16.63 10.45 5.01
C PRO A 239 17.51 10.64 6.24
N THR A 240 17.21 11.67 7.01
CA THR A 240 17.90 11.93 8.27
C THR A 240 17.71 10.73 9.21
N SER A 241 18.64 10.54 10.14
CA SER A 241 18.48 9.49 11.15
C SER A 241 17.23 9.66 12.00
N GLU A 242 16.73 10.88 12.12
CA GLU A 242 15.47 11.17 12.80
C GLU A 242 14.26 10.63 12.03
N ALA A 243 14.19 10.85 10.71
CA ALA A 243 13.13 10.30 9.87
C ALA A 243 13.12 8.76 9.90
N LEU A 244 14.30 8.14 9.74
CA LEU A 244 14.45 6.68 9.84
C LEU A 244 14.01 6.15 11.21
N SER A 245 14.39 6.85 12.29
CA SER A 245 13.97 6.49 13.64
C SER A 245 12.45 6.62 13.82
N GLY A 246 11.82 7.62 13.21
CA GLY A 246 10.36 7.79 13.20
C GLY A 246 9.65 6.59 12.58
N TRP A 247 10.21 6.07 11.48
CA TRP A 247 9.74 4.87 10.79
C TRP A 247 10.06 3.55 11.53
N GLY A 248 10.70 3.60 12.70
CA GLY A 248 11.11 2.41 13.44
C GLY A 248 12.30 1.67 12.81
N LEU A 249 13.00 2.32 11.87
CA LEU A 249 14.19 1.79 11.21
C LEU A 249 15.45 2.27 11.95
N GLY A 250 16.10 1.34 12.65
CA GLY A 250 17.40 1.59 13.25
C GLY A 250 18.50 1.69 12.18
N ARG A 251 19.49 2.58 12.40
CA ARG A 251 20.65 2.73 11.50
C ARG A 251 21.28 1.40 11.04
N PRO A 252 21.50 0.39 11.90
CA PRO A 252 22.08 -0.88 11.46
C PRO A 252 21.22 -1.62 10.43
N GLN A 253 19.89 -1.61 10.62
CA GLN A 253 18.95 -2.30 9.71
C GLN A 253 18.94 -1.61 8.34
N VAL A 254 18.93 -0.28 8.34
CA VAL A 254 18.98 0.53 7.11
C VAL A 254 20.29 0.31 6.37
N VAL A 255 21.42 0.28 7.07
CA VAL A 255 22.73 -0.01 6.46
C VAL A 255 22.77 -1.43 5.88
N ILE A 256 22.21 -2.42 6.56
CA ILE A 256 22.15 -3.80 6.05
C ILE A 256 21.27 -3.86 4.80
N LEU A 257 20.07 -3.29 4.82
CA LEU A 257 19.16 -3.26 3.68
C LEU A 257 19.78 -2.52 2.48
N TYR A 258 20.45 -1.40 2.74
CA TYR A 258 21.15 -0.63 1.72
C TYR A 258 22.36 -1.40 1.16
N ALA A 259 23.14 -2.06 2.01
CA ALA A 259 24.27 -2.89 1.58
C ALA A 259 23.80 -4.10 0.75
N LEU A 260 22.69 -4.75 1.14
CA LEU A 260 22.06 -5.83 0.38
C LEU A 260 21.57 -5.33 -0.98
N HIS A 261 20.94 -4.16 -1.03
CA HIS A 261 20.50 -3.54 -2.27
C HIS A 261 21.69 -3.22 -3.18
N TRP A 262 22.70 -2.51 -2.68
CA TRP A 262 23.90 -2.15 -3.43
C TRP A 262 24.63 -3.40 -3.95
N TYR A 263 24.71 -4.46 -3.13
CA TYR A 263 25.30 -5.73 -3.53
C TYR A 263 24.50 -6.42 -4.64
N ALA A 264 23.17 -6.43 -4.58
CA ALA A 264 22.31 -6.97 -5.62
C ALA A 264 22.44 -6.19 -6.94
N SER A 265 22.42 -4.86 -6.88
CA SER A 265 22.53 -3.97 -8.04
C SER A 265 23.90 -4.05 -8.72
N SER A 266 24.99 -4.10 -7.96
CA SER A 266 26.35 -4.25 -8.50
C SER A 266 26.57 -5.62 -9.17
N ARG A 267 26.03 -6.70 -8.59
CA ARG A 267 26.08 -8.05 -9.18
C ARG A 267 25.25 -8.15 -10.46
N MET A 268 24.06 -7.55 -10.50
CA MET A 268 23.23 -7.54 -11.71
C MET A 268 23.84 -6.71 -12.84
N GLY A 269 24.46 -5.57 -12.53
CA GLY A 269 25.25 -4.81 -13.53
C GLY A 269 26.42 -5.62 -14.09
N THR A 270 27.09 -6.41 -13.25
CA THR A 270 28.20 -7.28 -13.68
C THR A 270 27.71 -8.47 -14.53
N LEU A 271 26.53 -9.01 -14.23
CA LEU A 271 25.89 -10.07 -15.02
C LEU A 271 25.39 -9.54 -16.38
N HIS A 272 24.86 -8.33 -16.43
CA HIS A 272 24.43 -7.70 -17.68
C HIS A 272 25.63 -7.37 -18.60
N LEU A 273 26.73 -6.84 -18.05
CA LEU A 273 27.98 -6.59 -18.81
C LEU A 273 28.62 -7.89 -19.33
N LYS A 274 28.54 -8.99 -18.57
CA LYS A 274 28.98 -10.31 -19.04
C LYS A 274 28.06 -10.91 -20.10
N ALA A 275 26.75 -10.67 -20.01
CA ALA A 275 25.77 -11.17 -20.97
C ALA A 275 25.79 -10.39 -22.30
N THR A 276 26.15 -9.11 -22.30
CA THR A 276 26.25 -8.27 -23.50
C THR A 276 27.62 -8.32 -24.18
N GLY A 277 28.57 -9.10 -23.67
CA GLY A 277 29.89 -9.29 -24.27
C GLY A 277 30.79 -8.03 -24.23
N MET A 278 30.39 -6.97 -23.51
CA MET A 278 31.19 -5.76 -23.34
C MET A 278 32.16 -5.95 -22.18
N VAL A 279 33.30 -6.57 -22.47
CA VAL A 279 34.47 -6.50 -21.58
C VAL A 279 35.23 -5.21 -21.93
N PRO A 280 35.48 -4.31 -20.97
CA PRO A 280 36.37 -3.17 -21.21
C PRO A 280 37.79 -3.72 -21.42
N THR A 281 38.36 -3.52 -22.60
CA THR A 281 39.81 -3.61 -22.81
C THR A 281 40.47 -2.48 -22.03
N ILE A 282 41.33 -2.86 -21.08
CA ILE A 282 42.22 -1.96 -20.32
C ILE A 282 43.28 -1.39 -21.28
#